data_AF-A0A1Q7ASV6-F1
#
_entry.id   AF-A0A1Q7ASV6-F1
#
_cell.length_a   1.000
_cell.length_b   1.000
_cell.length_c   1.000
_cell.angle_alpha   90.00
_cell.angle_beta   90.00
_cell.angle_gamma   90.00
#
_symmetry.space_group_name_H-M   'P 1'
#
loop_
_entity.id
_entity.type
_entity.pdbx_description
1 polymer ?
#
loop_
_entity_poly.entity_id
_entity_poly.type
_entity_poly.pdbx_seq_one_letter_code
_entity_poly.pdbx_strand_id
1 'polypeptide(L)'
;MTGRLAGPAQEAAFTETSAEPRVERIPFGHLSIELGHLYMEDYEAGIDSLRWHFRQIAPWARAAQEAAAAALGNRTARISTCFLVDDYFAPFGSPREIVPQLVEAAAECGLRIDYLGRESGCAEADDVDLARLVEGRLVVEPAPDTNGSRPPVTKSGWLCNGLRSPVGGSVEAMGEVVGWRPPAESAANRHSIFLDVELWKDKARNGDRLWSCPYLASVWQLLRLGMLRNFGRPVAVPRAWSGELPEQWAELPAVVQLNASAAPFCGYRTFSVLASRFLPIEHAVRTILGQVNVEDAVARQALDRSSGEGLVLPAELVDRVEYAFVNGVALTR
;
A
#
# COMPACT_ATOMS: atom_id res chain seq x y z
N MET A 1 7.42 -55.23 47.62
CA MET A 1 6.77 -53.93 47.30
C MET A 1 7.85 -52.86 47.23
N THR A 2 7.60 -51.83 46.42
CA THR A 2 8.42 -50.63 46.09
C THR A 2 9.45 -50.78 44.96
N GLY A 3 8.91 -50.78 43.74
CA GLY A 3 9.61 -50.47 42.50
C GLY A 3 9.95 -48.98 42.41
N ARG A 4 11.15 -48.68 41.89
CA ARG A 4 11.64 -47.33 41.57
C ARG A 4 10.82 -46.73 40.43
N LEU A 5 10.28 -45.54 40.67
CA LEU A 5 9.66 -44.69 39.65
C LEU A 5 10.74 -44.15 38.71
N ALA A 6 10.57 -44.43 37.42
CA ALA A 6 11.31 -43.77 36.35
C ALA A 6 10.91 -42.28 36.30
N GLY A 7 11.91 -41.39 36.25
CA GLY A 7 11.70 -39.96 36.08
C GLY A 7 11.11 -39.62 34.70
N PRO A 8 10.48 -38.45 34.55
CA PRO A 8 9.88 -38.04 33.29
C PRO A 8 10.96 -37.92 32.21
N ALA A 9 10.74 -38.59 31.08
CA ALA A 9 11.53 -38.40 29.88
C ALA A 9 11.40 -36.95 29.44
N GLN A 10 12.51 -36.21 29.38
CA GLN A 10 12.57 -34.95 28.67
C GLN A 10 12.28 -35.25 27.19
N GLU A 11 11.15 -34.78 26.68
CA GLU A 11 10.93 -34.63 25.25
C GLU A 11 12.01 -33.67 24.73
N ALA A 12 13.10 -34.24 24.22
CA ALA A 12 14.04 -33.51 23.40
C ALA A 12 13.32 -33.17 22.09
N ALA A 13 12.73 -31.98 22.03
CA ALA A 13 12.24 -31.41 20.79
C ALA A 13 13.45 -31.21 19.86
N PHE A 14 13.61 -32.10 18.89
CA PHE A 14 14.56 -31.92 17.79
C PHE A 14 14.06 -30.78 16.91
N THR A 15 14.64 -29.59 17.07
CA THR A 15 14.49 -28.49 16.11
C THR A 15 15.71 -28.45 15.21
N GLU A 16 15.52 -28.80 13.94
CA GLU A 16 16.54 -28.65 12.90
C GLU A 16 16.75 -27.15 12.62
N THR A 17 17.92 -26.60 12.96
CA THR A 17 18.24 -25.17 12.81
C THR A 17 18.22 -24.68 11.34
N SER A 18 18.22 -25.61 10.38
CA SER A 18 18.07 -25.37 8.94
C SER A 18 16.63 -25.09 8.51
N ALA A 19 15.64 -25.36 9.36
CA ALA A 19 14.21 -25.34 9.05
C ALA A 19 13.46 -24.09 9.56
N GLU A 20 14.16 -23.08 10.08
CA GLU A 20 13.54 -21.76 10.28
C GLU A 20 13.48 -21.02 8.94
N PRO A 21 12.29 -20.79 8.34
CA PRO A 21 12.19 -19.97 7.14
C PRO A 21 12.66 -18.56 7.48
N ARG A 22 13.89 -18.24 7.06
CA ARG A 22 14.50 -16.94 7.30
C ARG A 22 13.85 -15.92 6.38
N VAL A 23 13.13 -14.97 6.98
CA VAL A 23 12.62 -13.80 6.26
C VAL A 23 13.79 -12.98 5.72
N GLU A 24 13.85 -12.83 4.40
CA GLU A 24 14.90 -12.08 3.72
C GLU A 24 14.82 -10.59 4.02
N ARG A 25 16.00 -9.98 4.19
CA ARG A 25 16.16 -8.55 4.45
C ARG A 25 16.13 -7.77 3.14
N ILE A 26 15.52 -6.59 3.17
CA ILE A 26 15.51 -5.64 2.05
C ILE A 26 16.22 -4.33 2.43
N PRO A 27 16.71 -3.57 1.44
CA PRO A 27 17.26 -2.24 1.69
C PRO A 27 16.15 -1.24 2.05
N PHE A 28 16.41 -0.36 3.02
CA PHE A 28 15.50 0.69 3.44
C PHE A 28 16.14 2.09 3.31
N GLY A 29 15.38 3.00 2.71
CA GLY A 29 15.53 4.44 2.84
C GLY A 29 14.77 4.96 4.07
N HIS A 30 14.92 6.25 4.36
CA HIS A 30 14.17 6.90 5.42
C HIS A 30 12.77 7.30 4.94
N LEU A 31 12.62 7.66 3.67
CA LEU A 31 11.37 8.11 3.08
C LEU A 31 11.27 7.67 1.60
N SER A 32 10.12 7.13 1.22
CA SER A 32 9.73 6.93 -0.18
C SER A 32 8.67 7.99 -0.52
N ILE A 33 8.87 8.79 -1.57
CA ILE A 33 7.96 9.87 -1.97
C ILE A 33 7.26 9.53 -3.28
N GLU A 34 5.94 9.55 -3.31
CA GLU A 34 5.16 9.41 -4.53
C GLU A 34 4.78 10.79 -5.08
N LEU A 35 5.19 11.01 -6.33
CA LEU A 35 5.00 12.28 -7.05
C LEU A 35 3.68 12.31 -7.83
N GLY A 36 2.86 11.28 -7.71
CA GLY A 36 1.56 11.23 -8.33
C GLY A 36 1.25 9.87 -8.93
N HIS A 37 0.02 9.80 -9.42
CA HIS A 37 -0.56 8.66 -10.08
C HIS A 37 -1.09 9.15 -11.44
N LEU A 38 -0.57 8.61 -12.55
CA LEU A 38 -1.02 8.97 -13.89
C LEU A 38 -2.17 8.07 -14.29
N TYR A 39 -3.34 8.69 -14.45
CA TYR A 39 -4.51 8.06 -15.07
C TYR A 39 -4.57 8.39 -16.55
N MET A 40 -5.36 7.62 -17.29
CA MET A 40 -5.62 7.86 -18.71
C MET A 40 -6.09 9.30 -18.96
N GLU A 41 -6.99 9.83 -18.12
CA GLU A 41 -7.53 11.19 -18.28
C GLU A 41 -6.45 12.27 -18.11
N ASP A 42 -5.45 12.02 -17.24
CA ASP A 42 -4.33 12.94 -17.05
C ASP A 42 -3.39 12.93 -18.26
N TYR A 43 -3.24 11.77 -18.93
CA TYR A 43 -2.48 11.65 -20.17
C TYR A 43 -3.19 12.29 -21.37
N GLU A 44 -4.51 12.10 -21.50
CA GLU A 44 -5.33 12.72 -22.56
C GLU A 44 -5.28 14.26 -22.51
N ALA A 45 -5.09 14.83 -21.31
CA ALA A 45 -4.87 16.27 -21.13
C ALA A 45 -3.51 16.76 -21.68
N GLY A 46 -2.61 15.84 -22.04
CA GLY A 46 -1.34 16.11 -22.69
C GLY A 46 -0.19 16.48 -21.74
N ILE A 47 1.02 16.52 -22.30
CA ILE A 47 2.29 16.74 -21.57
C ILE A 47 2.33 18.05 -20.77
N ASP A 48 1.64 19.10 -21.23
CA ASP A 48 1.60 20.38 -20.53
C ASP A 48 0.79 20.30 -19.22
N SER A 49 -0.21 19.42 -19.16
CA SER A 49 -0.93 19.10 -17.93
C SER A 49 0.01 18.43 -16.92
N LEU A 50 0.84 17.48 -17.38
CA LEU A 50 1.84 16.81 -16.54
C LEU A 50 2.89 17.78 -16.00
N ARG A 51 3.40 18.67 -16.86
CA ARG A 51 4.31 19.75 -16.42
C ARG A 51 3.66 20.64 -15.36
N TRP A 52 2.40 21.01 -15.59
CA TRP A 52 1.67 21.83 -14.62
C TRP A 52 1.50 21.10 -13.28
N HIS A 53 1.11 19.82 -13.31
CA HIS A 53 1.03 18.96 -12.12
C HIS A 53 2.37 18.93 -11.37
N PHE A 54 3.47 18.66 -12.06
CA PHE A 54 4.80 18.62 -11.44
C PHE A 54 5.21 19.95 -10.81
N ARG A 55 4.86 21.09 -11.42
CA ARG A 55 5.07 22.41 -10.81
C ARG A 55 4.27 22.58 -9.52
N GLN A 56 3.03 22.10 -9.47
CA GLN A 56 2.18 22.21 -8.28
C GLN A 56 2.66 21.34 -7.12
N ILE A 57 3.15 20.13 -7.40
CA ILE A 57 3.58 19.22 -6.33
C ILE A 57 5.01 19.47 -5.86
N ALA A 58 5.86 20.11 -6.69
CA ALA A 58 7.27 20.27 -6.39
C ALA A 58 7.56 20.90 -5.02
N PRO A 59 6.86 21.96 -4.57
CA PRO A 59 7.04 22.50 -3.22
C PRO A 59 6.77 21.49 -2.10
N TRP A 60 5.78 20.62 -2.26
CA TRP A 60 5.39 19.62 -1.27
C TRP A 60 6.39 18.46 -1.20
N ALA A 61 6.88 18.00 -2.35
CA ALA A 61 7.95 17.00 -2.39
C ALA A 61 9.23 17.52 -1.73
N ARG A 62 9.60 18.80 -1.96
CA ARG A 62 10.75 19.44 -1.30
C ARG A 62 10.54 19.57 0.21
N ALA A 63 9.35 20.00 0.65
CA ALA A 63 9.03 20.11 2.06
C ALA A 63 9.15 18.75 2.78
N ALA A 64 8.69 17.67 2.15
CA ALA A 64 8.85 16.32 2.69
C ALA A 64 10.32 15.87 2.76
N GLN A 65 11.12 16.20 1.74
CA GLN A 65 12.56 15.94 1.75
C GLN A 65 13.28 16.69 2.86
N GLU A 66 12.98 17.98 3.03
CA GLU A 66 13.54 18.84 4.07
C GLU A 66 13.15 18.35 5.47
N ALA A 67 11.88 17.96 5.68
CA ALA A 67 11.41 17.41 6.94
C ALA A 67 12.12 16.09 7.30
N ALA A 68 12.29 15.19 6.32
CA ALA A 68 13.01 13.93 6.52
C ALA A 68 14.51 14.15 6.80
N ALA A 69 15.14 15.11 6.13
CA ALA A 69 16.54 15.47 6.40
C ALA A 69 16.71 16.11 7.78
N ALA A 70 15.81 17.01 8.18
CA ALA A 70 15.84 17.66 9.48
C ALA A 70 15.75 16.65 10.64
N ALA A 71 14.94 15.60 10.50
CA ALA A 71 14.82 14.52 11.48
C ALA A 71 16.14 13.72 11.70
N LEU A 72 17.08 13.79 10.75
CA LEU A 72 18.35 13.06 10.79
C LEU A 72 19.54 13.90 11.22
N GLY A 73 19.37 15.22 11.38
CA GLY A 73 20.44 16.16 11.70
C GLY A 73 21.49 16.23 10.59
N ASN A 74 22.76 15.97 10.93
CA ASN A 74 23.88 16.05 9.99
C ASN A 74 24.05 14.83 9.07
N ARG A 75 23.14 13.85 9.13
CA ARG A 75 23.24 12.60 8.36
C ARG A 75 22.49 12.74 7.03
N THR A 76 23.05 12.17 5.98
CA THR A 76 22.42 12.19 4.65
C THR A 76 21.14 11.36 4.64
N ALA A 77 20.02 12.00 4.29
CA ALA A 77 18.75 11.33 4.13
C ALA A 77 18.73 10.48 2.84
N ARG A 78 18.54 9.16 2.99
CA ARG A 78 18.21 8.24 1.90
C ARG A 78 16.72 8.37 1.55
N ILE A 79 16.43 9.13 0.52
CA ILE A 79 15.06 9.40 0.06
C ILE A 79 14.95 8.98 -1.40
N SER A 80 13.93 8.18 -1.72
CA SER A 80 13.60 7.80 -3.09
C SER A 80 12.31 8.48 -3.53
N THR A 81 12.17 8.71 -4.83
CA THR A 81 10.91 9.15 -5.43
C THR A 81 10.34 8.08 -6.35
N CYS A 82 9.02 7.97 -6.40
CA CYS A 82 8.32 7.09 -7.30
C CYS A 82 7.15 7.79 -7.97
N PHE A 83 6.71 7.21 -9.07
CA PHE A 83 5.53 7.61 -9.80
C PHE A 83 4.75 6.35 -10.19
N LEU A 84 3.44 6.33 -9.95
CA LEU A 84 2.58 5.18 -10.26
C LEU A 84 1.82 5.43 -11.57
N VAL A 85 1.72 4.42 -12.42
CA VAL A 85 0.91 4.47 -13.65
C VAL A 85 -0.22 3.46 -13.53
N ASP A 86 -1.45 3.91 -13.81
CA ASP A 86 -2.61 3.02 -13.94
C ASP A 86 -2.56 2.33 -15.30
N ASP A 87 -2.01 1.12 -15.30
CA ASP A 87 -2.08 0.19 -16.42
C ASP A 87 -3.00 -1.02 -16.12
N TYR A 88 -3.82 -0.92 -15.07
CA TYR A 88 -4.69 -1.99 -14.62
C TYR A 88 -6.13 -1.81 -15.10
N PHE A 89 -6.67 -0.59 -14.99
CA PHE A 89 -8.06 -0.30 -15.36
C PHE A 89 -8.20 0.13 -16.82
N ALA A 90 -7.25 0.92 -17.32
CA ALA A 90 -7.26 1.45 -18.67
C ALA A 90 -5.84 1.67 -19.19
N PRO A 91 -5.13 0.63 -19.69
CA PRO A 91 -3.82 0.80 -20.30
C PRO A 91 -3.88 1.83 -21.44
N PHE A 92 -3.00 2.83 -21.40
CA PHE A 92 -2.91 3.88 -22.41
C PHE A 92 -1.47 4.08 -22.89
N GLY A 93 -1.34 4.44 -24.18
CA GLY A 93 -0.06 4.61 -24.88
C GLY A 93 0.93 3.46 -24.69
N SER A 94 2.20 3.69 -25.06
CA SER A 94 3.29 2.76 -24.77
C SER A 94 4.22 3.33 -23.70
N PRO A 95 4.84 2.48 -22.84
CA PRO A 95 5.84 2.95 -21.90
C PRO A 95 7.03 3.60 -22.63
N ARG A 96 7.35 3.13 -23.85
CA ARG A 96 8.36 3.75 -24.72
C ARG A 96 8.12 5.23 -24.99
N GLU A 97 6.87 5.63 -25.18
CA GLU A 97 6.52 7.02 -25.44
C GLU A 97 6.29 7.81 -24.14
N ILE A 98 5.60 7.20 -23.17
CA ILE A 98 5.11 7.90 -21.98
C ILE A 98 6.20 8.12 -20.93
N VAL A 99 7.03 7.10 -20.65
CA VAL A 99 8.01 7.20 -19.56
C VAL A 99 9.07 8.27 -19.82
N PRO A 100 9.63 8.43 -21.04
CA PRO A 100 10.55 9.54 -21.31
C PRO A 100 9.91 10.91 -21.10
N GLN A 101 8.68 11.10 -21.58
CA GLN A 101 7.93 12.35 -21.41
C GLN A 101 7.68 12.67 -19.92
N LEU A 102 7.31 11.66 -19.14
CA LEU A 102 7.08 11.79 -17.70
C LEU A 102 8.37 12.20 -16.96
N VAL A 103 9.48 11.54 -17.26
CA VAL A 103 10.79 11.83 -16.67
C VAL A 103 11.26 13.23 -17.05
N GLU A 104 11.10 13.63 -18.31
CA GLU A 104 11.46 14.97 -18.80
C GLU A 104 10.62 16.05 -18.11
N ALA A 105 9.29 15.90 -18.09
CA ALA A 105 8.38 16.86 -17.45
C ALA A 105 8.65 17.03 -15.95
N ALA A 106 8.98 15.94 -15.24
CA ALA A 106 9.39 16.00 -13.84
C ALA A 106 10.72 16.77 -13.68
N ALA A 107 11.72 16.44 -14.52
CA ALA A 107 13.04 17.08 -14.49
C ALA A 107 12.97 18.60 -14.73
N GLU A 108 12.16 19.05 -15.68
CA GLU A 108 11.91 20.48 -15.95
C GLU A 108 11.37 21.23 -14.71
N CYS A 109 10.72 20.53 -13.79
CA CYS A 109 10.15 21.09 -12.56
C CYS A 109 11.08 20.94 -11.34
N GLY A 110 12.29 20.43 -11.55
CA GLY A 110 13.26 20.14 -10.48
C GLY A 110 12.87 18.91 -9.65
N LEU A 111 12.07 18.01 -10.21
CA LEU A 111 11.75 16.72 -9.63
C LEU A 111 12.51 15.61 -10.36
N ARG A 112 12.77 14.52 -9.67
CA ARG A 112 13.33 13.30 -10.25
C ARG A 112 12.37 12.17 -9.98
N ILE A 113 12.22 11.25 -10.92
CA ILE A 113 11.49 10.00 -10.72
C ILE A 113 12.54 8.89 -10.63
N ASP A 114 12.77 8.36 -9.43
CA ASP A 114 13.75 7.29 -9.22
C ASP A 114 13.17 5.92 -9.60
N TYR A 115 11.88 5.72 -9.35
CA TYR A 115 11.15 4.48 -9.60
C TYR A 115 9.81 4.71 -10.31
N LEU A 116 9.45 3.80 -11.21
CA LEU A 116 8.12 3.74 -11.83
C LEU A 116 7.40 2.49 -11.32
N GLY A 117 6.24 2.67 -10.69
CA GLY A 117 5.35 1.58 -10.32
C GLY A 117 4.27 1.37 -11.38
N ARG A 118 3.86 0.11 -11.57
CA ARG A 118 2.67 -0.26 -12.34
C ARG A 118 1.53 -0.64 -11.40
N GLU A 119 0.33 -0.10 -11.61
CA GLU A 119 -0.83 -0.48 -10.79
C GLU A 119 -1.18 -1.97 -10.95
N SER A 120 -1.04 -2.53 -12.15
CA SER A 120 -1.19 -3.97 -12.37
C SER A 120 -0.15 -4.80 -11.60
N GLY A 121 1.03 -4.23 -11.37
CA GLY A 121 2.08 -4.77 -10.52
C GLY A 121 1.69 -4.87 -9.04
N CYS A 122 0.62 -4.19 -8.62
CA CYS A 122 0.04 -4.33 -7.28
C CYS A 122 -0.99 -5.47 -7.21
N ALA A 123 -1.51 -5.92 -8.35
CA ALA A 123 -2.34 -7.12 -8.42
C ALA A 123 -1.46 -8.37 -8.45
N GLU A 124 -0.46 -8.38 -9.33
CA GLU A 124 0.44 -9.52 -9.54
C GLU A 124 1.85 -9.05 -9.89
N ALA A 125 2.87 -9.66 -9.29
CA ALA A 125 4.26 -9.41 -9.62
C ALA A 125 5.12 -10.64 -9.35
N ASP A 126 6.10 -10.91 -10.23
CA ASP A 126 7.09 -11.99 -10.06
C ASP A 126 6.43 -13.37 -9.81
N ASP A 127 5.35 -13.68 -10.55
CA ASP A 127 4.51 -14.89 -10.39
C ASP A 127 3.82 -15.02 -9.01
N VAL A 128 3.66 -13.90 -8.31
CA VAL A 128 2.95 -13.80 -7.02
C VAL A 128 1.70 -12.96 -7.19
N ASP A 129 0.54 -13.53 -6.88
CA ASP A 129 -0.72 -12.80 -6.74
C ASP A 129 -0.67 -11.97 -5.44
N LEU A 130 -0.16 -10.74 -5.57
CA LEU A 130 0.06 -9.83 -4.46
C LEU A 130 -1.25 -9.39 -3.82
N ALA A 131 -2.27 -9.16 -4.65
CA ALA A 131 -3.58 -8.79 -4.17
C ALA A 131 -4.20 -9.91 -3.32
N ARG A 132 -4.08 -11.19 -3.71
CA ARG A 132 -4.50 -12.32 -2.86
C ARG A 132 -3.60 -12.49 -1.64
N LEU A 133 -2.30 -12.28 -1.78
CA LEU A 133 -1.36 -12.35 -0.66
C LEU A 133 -1.74 -11.38 0.46
N VAL A 134 -2.14 -10.15 0.10
CA VAL A 134 -2.63 -9.14 1.05
C VAL A 134 -4.03 -9.48 1.55
N GLU A 135 -4.90 -10.04 0.70
CA GLU A 135 -6.27 -10.38 1.10
C GLU A 135 -6.25 -11.43 2.21
N GLY A 136 -5.37 -12.44 2.08
CA GLY A 136 -5.15 -13.47 3.09
C GLY A 136 -4.58 -12.95 4.41
N ARG A 137 -4.15 -11.69 4.48
CA ARG A 137 -3.63 -11.02 5.68
C ARG A 137 -4.63 -10.05 6.30
N LEU A 138 -5.80 -9.85 5.69
CA LEU A 138 -6.83 -8.99 6.24
C LEU A 138 -7.41 -9.63 7.50
N VAL A 139 -7.33 -8.91 8.61
CA VAL A 139 -7.97 -9.27 9.87
C VAL A 139 -9.31 -8.57 9.93
N VAL A 140 -10.38 -9.35 9.89
CA VAL A 140 -11.72 -8.84 10.14
C VAL A 140 -11.85 -8.66 11.64
N GLU A 141 -11.94 -7.42 12.11
CA GLU A 141 -12.33 -7.15 13.49
C GLU A 141 -13.85 -7.39 13.61
N PRO A 142 -14.31 -8.46 14.29
CA PRO A 142 -15.73 -8.60 14.56
C PRO A 142 -16.10 -7.54 15.58
N ALA A 143 -17.09 -6.71 15.26
CA ALA A 143 -17.62 -5.82 16.28
C ALA A 143 -18.21 -6.64 17.45
N PRO A 144 -18.15 -6.11 18.69
CA PRO A 144 -18.76 -6.76 19.85
C PRO A 144 -20.23 -7.12 19.57
N ASP A 145 -20.66 -8.29 20.04
CA ASP A 145 -22.03 -8.80 19.91
C ASP A 145 -22.54 -9.00 18.47
N THR A 146 -21.63 -9.18 17.49
CA THR A 146 -22.02 -9.55 16.12
C THR A 146 -22.35 -11.04 15.99
N ASN A 147 -23.38 -11.35 15.20
CA ASN A 147 -23.87 -12.71 14.95
C ASN A 147 -23.38 -13.31 13.62
N GLY A 148 -22.37 -12.70 12.99
CA GLY A 148 -21.89 -13.14 11.67
C GLY A 148 -22.86 -12.83 10.51
N SER A 149 -23.74 -11.84 10.65
CA SER A 149 -24.68 -11.41 9.58
C SER A 149 -24.00 -10.98 8.28
N ARG A 150 -22.70 -10.64 8.32
CA ARG A 150 -21.90 -10.32 7.14
C ARG A 150 -21.06 -11.53 6.70
N PRO A 151 -21.05 -11.89 5.40
CA PRO A 151 -20.07 -12.82 4.88
C PRO A 151 -18.63 -12.31 5.12
N PRO A 152 -17.66 -13.21 5.37
CA PRO A 152 -16.25 -12.84 5.45
C PRO A 152 -15.80 -11.97 4.27
N VAL A 153 -14.84 -11.07 4.49
CA VAL A 153 -14.28 -10.17 3.46
C VAL A 153 -13.84 -10.95 2.22
N THR A 154 -13.22 -12.11 2.42
CA THR A 154 -12.76 -13.00 1.33
C THR A 154 -13.89 -13.57 0.46
N LYS A 155 -15.14 -13.51 0.93
CA LYS A 155 -16.33 -13.93 0.18
C LYS A 155 -17.14 -12.75 -0.36
N SER A 156 -17.26 -11.67 0.41
CA SER A 156 -18.07 -10.51 0.01
C SER A 156 -17.31 -9.57 -0.92
N GLY A 157 -15.99 -9.44 -0.75
CA GLY A 157 -15.20 -8.40 -1.40
C GLY A 157 -15.38 -7.03 -0.77
N TRP A 158 -15.97 -6.93 0.43
CA TRP A 158 -16.19 -5.67 1.11
C TRP A 158 -15.58 -5.66 2.52
N LEU A 159 -14.86 -4.60 2.85
CA LEU A 159 -14.20 -4.34 4.14
C LEU A 159 -14.92 -3.22 4.88
N CYS A 160 -15.13 -3.34 6.19
CA CYS A 160 -15.72 -2.28 7.02
C CYS A 160 -14.86 -1.99 8.25
N ASN A 161 -14.91 -0.75 8.73
CA ASN A 161 -14.23 -0.32 9.97
C ASN A 161 -15.14 -0.30 11.20
N GLY A 162 -16.29 -0.99 11.17
CA GLY A 162 -17.16 -1.11 12.35
C GLY A 162 -18.56 -1.64 12.06
N LEU A 163 -19.55 -1.13 12.80
CA LEU A 163 -20.96 -1.49 12.74
C LEU A 163 -21.75 -0.54 11.84
N ARG A 164 -22.34 -1.10 10.79
CA ARG A 164 -23.30 -0.41 9.93
C ARG A 164 -24.61 -0.17 10.67
N SER A 165 -25.30 0.93 10.33
CA SER A 165 -26.69 1.14 10.72
C SER A 165 -27.57 -0.05 10.33
N PRO A 166 -28.42 -0.57 11.22
CA PRO A 166 -29.42 -1.57 10.86
C PRO A 166 -30.31 -1.05 9.72
N VAL A 167 -30.56 -1.88 8.72
CA VAL A 167 -31.61 -1.61 7.73
C VAL A 167 -32.93 -1.91 8.43
N GLY A 168 -33.78 -0.91 8.62
CA GLY A 168 -35.05 -1.06 9.32
C GLY A 168 -35.94 -2.14 8.68
N GLY A 169 -36.45 -3.05 9.51
CA GLY A 169 -37.27 -4.19 9.09
C GLY A 169 -37.20 -5.33 10.10
N SER A 170 -38.12 -6.29 10.01
CA SER A 170 -38.06 -7.50 10.81
C SER A 170 -36.93 -8.39 10.28
N VAL A 171 -35.85 -8.56 11.04
CA VAL A 171 -34.72 -9.45 10.66
C VAL A 171 -35.17 -10.91 10.58
N GLU A 172 -36.28 -11.25 11.25
CA GLU A 172 -37.00 -12.52 11.14
C GLU A 172 -38.52 -12.26 11.16
N ALA A 173 -39.34 -13.16 10.59
CA ALA A 173 -40.81 -12.99 10.49
C ALA A 173 -41.53 -12.82 11.85
N MET A 174 -40.87 -13.17 12.97
CA MET A 174 -41.34 -12.96 14.35
C MET A 174 -40.34 -12.14 15.20
N GLY A 175 -39.36 -11.49 14.56
CA GLY A 175 -38.29 -10.76 15.24
C GLY A 175 -38.69 -9.35 15.66
N GLU A 176 -37.98 -8.82 16.65
CA GLU A 176 -38.13 -7.42 17.09
C GLU A 176 -37.82 -6.46 15.93
N VAL A 177 -38.66 -5.43 15.76
CA VAL A 177 -38.41 -4.38 14.77
C VAL A 177 -37.24 -3.53 15.26
N VAL A 178 -36.07 -3.74 14.66
CA VAL A 178 -34.89 -2.94 14.99
C VAL A 178 -35.03 -1.57 14.31
N GLY A 179 -35.25 -0.54 15.11
CA GLY A 179 -35.25 0.85 14.64
C GLY A 179 -33.87 1.28 14.14
N TRP A 180 -33.83 2.36 13.34
CA TRP A 180 -32.58 2.93 12.86
C TRP A 180 -31.64 3.31 14.02
N ARG A 181 -30.35 3.02 13.85
CA ARG A 181 -29.27 3.42 14.77
C ARG A 181 -28.11 3.99 13.94
N PRO A 182 -27.37 5.01 14.42
CA PRO A 182 -26.21 5.52 13.69
C PRO A 182 -25.12 4.45 13.56
N PRO A 183 -24.29 4.50 12.50
CA PRO A 183 -23.19 3.56 12.36
C PRO A 183 -22.07 3.90 13.36
N ALA A 184 -21.33 2.88 13.79
CA ALA A 184 -20.27 3.00 14.78
C ALA A 184 -18.95 2.45 14.24
N GLU A 185 -17.90 3.26 14.20
CA GLU A 185 -16.53 2.83 13.94
C GLU A 185 -15.93 2.14 15.19
N SER A 186 -15.22 1.02 15.01
CA SER A 186 -14.71 0.18 16.11
C SER A 186 -13.71 0.91 17.00
N ALA A 187 -12.81 1.71 16.42
CA ALA A 187 -11.76 2.46 17.11
C ALA A 187 -12.07 3.97 17.23
N ALA A 188 -13.36 4.33 17.21
CA ALA A 188 -13.83 5.71 17.25
C ALA A 188 -13.30 6.50 18.47
N ASN A 189 -12.79 7.72 18.23
CA ASN A 189 -12.45 8.67 19.29
C ASN A 189 -13.45 9.85 19.29
N ARG A 190 -14.42 9.83 20.21
CA ARG A 190 -15.49 10.85 20.42
C ARG A 190 -16.48 11.05 19.26
N HIS A 191 -16.22 10.51 18.08
CA HIS A 191 -17.08 10.54 16.89
C HIS A 191 -16.83 9.30 16.03
N SER A 192 -17.78 8.97 15.14
CA SER A 192 -17.76 7.78 14.29
C SER A 192 -17.67 8.19 12.83
N ILE A 193 -16.68 7.67 12.10
CA ILE A 193 -16.61 7.74 10.64
C ILE A 193 -16.68 6.31 10.10
N PHE A 194 -17.84 5.91 9.58
CA PHE A 194 -18.04 4.56 9.09
C PHE A 194 -17.79 4.47 7.58
N LEU A 195 -17.00 3.47 7.17
CA LEU A 195 -16.71 3.16 5.78
C LEU A 195 -17.02 1.70 5.47
N ASP A 196 -17.58 1.50 4.27
CA ASP A 196 -17.61 0.21 3.59
C ASP A 196 -16.84 0.35 2.28
N VAL A 197 -15.78 -0.44 2.15
CA VAL A 197 -14.82 -0.35 1.05
C VAL A 197 -14.93 -1.61 0.21
N GLU A 198 -15.29 -1.46 -1.06
CA GLU A 198 -15.21 -2.54 -2.04
C GLU A 198 -13.72 -2.82 -2.35
N LEU A 199 -13.27 -4.04 -2.12
CA LEU A 199 -11.91 -4.51 -2.41
C LEU A 199 -11.81 -5.10 -3.81
N TRP A 200 -12.88 -5.76 -4.25
CA TRP A 200 -12.98 -6.36 -5.56
C TRP A 200 -14.43 -6.63 -5.93
N LYS A 201 -14.67 -6.78 -7.23
CA LYS A 201 -15.90 -7.34 -7.79
C LYS A 201 -15.59 -8.50 -8.73
N ASP A 202 -16.54 -9.40 -8.90
CA ASP A 202 -16.40 -10.49 -9.87
C ASP A 202 -16.35 -9.94 -11.30
N LYS A 203 -15.39 -10.41 -12.09
CA LYS A 203 -15.42 -10.24 -13.55
C LYS A 203 -16.53 -11.13 -14.10
N ALA A 204 -17.25 -10.65 -15.09
CA ALA A 204 -18.50 -11.23 -15.60
C ALA A 204 -18.40 -12.70 -16.09
N ARG A 205 -17.20 -13.30 -16.19
CA ARG A 205 -16.98 -14.72 -16.48
C ARG A 205 -15.78 -15.27 -15.70
N ASN A 206 -15.94 -16.49 -15.17
CA ASN A 206 -14.90 -17.39 -14.63
C ASN A 206 -14.39 -17.15 -13.20
N GLY A 207 -14.98 -16.25 -12.41
CA GLY A 207 -14.58 -16.07 -11.00
C GLY A 207 -13.27 -15.33 -10.80
N ASP A 208 -12.74 -14.72 -11.86
CA ASP A 208 -11.64 -13.77 -11.78
C ASP A 208 -12.11 -12.48 -11.12
N ARG A 209 -11.26 -11.89 -10.28
CA ARG A 209 -11.58 -10.65 -9.57
C ARG A 209 -11.04 -9.44 -10.31
N LEU A 210 -11.81 -8.37 -10.28
CA LEU A 210 -11.33 -7.03 -10.58
C LEU A 210 -11.12 -6.32 -9.24
N TRP A 211 -9.85 -6.14 -8.88
CA TRP A 211 -9.47 -5.43 -7.66
C TRP A 211 -9.81 -3.94 -7.79
N SER A 212 -10.20 -3.31 -6.70
CA SER A 212 -10.51 -1.89 -6.68
C SER A 212 -9.24 -1.05 -6.54
N CYS A 213 -9.27 0.18 -7.05
CA CYS A 213 -8.16 1.13 -6.93
C CYS A 213 -7.70 1.36 -5.48
N PRO A 214 -8.58 1.62 -4.47
CA PRO A 214 -8.11 1.77 -3.08
C PRO A 214 -7.45 0.50 -2.53
N TYR A 215 -7.85 -0.68 -3.02
CA TYR A 215 -7.20 -1.92 -2.62
C TYR A 215 -5.79 -2.06 -3.23
N LEU A 216 -5.64 -1.82 -4.54
CA LEU A 216 -4.32 -1.85 -5.19
C LEU A 216 -3.39 -0.75 -4.66
N ALA A 217 -3.91 0.44 -4.37
CA ALA A 217 -3.17 1.51 -3.69
C ALA A 217 -2.72 1.10 -2.28
N SER A 218 -3.50 0.27 -1.56
CA SER A 218 -3.07 -0.29 -0.27
C SER A 218 -1.91 -1.27 -0.43
N VAL A 219 -1.96 -2.13 -1.46
CA VAL A 219 -0.84 -3.01 -1.81
C VAL A 219 0.39 -2.19 -2.18
N TRP A 220 0.22 -1.10 -2.94
CA TRP A 220 1.29 -0.17 -3.30
C TRP A 220 1.97 0.44 -2.07
N GLN A 221 1.20 0.90 -1.08
CA GLN A 221 1.76 1.40 0.18
C GLN A 221 2.54 0.31 0.93
N LEU A 222 2.03 -0.93 0.97
CA LEU A 222 2.72 -2.06 1.58
C LEU A 222 4.05 -2.40 0.88
N LEU A 223 4.11 -2.30 -0.45
CA LEU A 223 5.33 -2.45 -1.25
C LEU A 223 6.34 -1.35 -0.94
N ARG A 224 5.91 -0.08 -0.94
CA ARG A 224 6.76 1.08 -0.61
C ARG A 224 7.24 1.08 0.83
N LEU A 225 6.47 0.50 1.76
CA LEU A 225 6.90 0.28 3.14
C LEU A 225 7.73 -1.01 3.29
N GLY A 226 7.85 -1.84 2.27
CA GLY A 226 8.64 -3.07 2.31
C GLY A 226 8.06 -4.18 3.19
N MET A 227 6.73 -4.15 3.40
CA MET A 227 6.01 -5.00 4.37
C MET A 227 5.53 -6.34 3.80
N LEU A 228 5.73 -6.60 2.51
CA LEU A 228 5.29 -7.85 1.86
C LEU A 228 6.43 -8.83 1.66
N ARG A 229 6.16 -10.10 1.97
CA ARG A 229 7.01 -11.25 1.66
C ARG A 229 6.15 -12.41 1.17
N ASN A 230 6.64 -13.16 0.20
CA ASN A 230 6.04 -14.43 -0.19
C ASN A 230 6.96 -15.57 0.27
N PHE A 231 6.52 -16.38 1.24
CA PHE A 231 7.34 -17.41 1.87
C PHE A 231 8.71 -16.89 2.34
N GLY A 232 8.72 -15.71 2.98
CA GLY A 232 9.94 -15.05 3.47
C GLY A 232 10.76 -14.32 2.40
N ARG A 233 10.44 -14.43 1.10
CA ARG A 233 11.16 -13.76 0.00
C ARG A 233 10.57 -12.40 -0.34
N PRO A 234 11.38 -11.41 -0.77
CA PRO A 234 10.89 -10.13 -1.27
C PRO A 234 10.02 -10.33 -2.50
N VAL A 235 9.09 -9.40 -2.71
CA VAL A 235 8.18 -9.38 -3.86
C VAL A 235 8.24 -8.02 -4.55
N ALA A 236 7.94 -7.98 -5.85
CA ALA A 236 8.00 -6.77 -6.67
C ALA A 236 9.32 -6.01 -6.50
N VAL A 237 10.43 -6.76 -6.53
CA VAL A 237 11.77 -6.18 -6.31
C VAL A 237 12.07 -5.20 -7.45
N PRO A 238 12.42 -3.93 -7.17
CA PRO A 238 12.74 -2.97 -8.21
C PRO A 238 13.85 -3.49 -9.13
N ARG A 239 13.64 -3.42 -10.44
CA ARG A 239 14.64 -3.83 -11.43
C ARG A 239 15.06 -2.64 -12.27
N ALA A 240 16.37 -2.45 -12.40
CA ALA A 240 16.92 -1.48 -13.32
C ALA A 240 16.55 -1.86 -14.76
N TRP A 241 16.16 -0.87 -15.56
CA TRP A 241 15.96 -1.07 -16.98
C TRP A 241 17.17 -0.53 -17.73
N SER A 242 17.89 -1.42 -18.41
CA SER A 242 19.02 -1.08 -19.27
C SER A 242 18.65 -1.39 -20.71
N GLY A 243 18.18 -0.39 -21.45
CA GLY A 243 17.80 -0.54 -22.85
C GLY A 243 16.65 0.37 -23.26
N GLU A 244 16.18 0.17 -24.48
CA GLU A 244 14.97 0.81 -24.96
C GLU A 244 13.76 0.28 -24.18
N LEU A 245 12.83 1.17 -23.85
CA LEU A 245 11.59 0.78 -23.19
C LEU A 245 10.70 -0.03 -24.15
N PRO A 246 9.93 -1.00 -23.63
CA PRO A 246 9.08 -1.85 -24.45
C PRO A 246 7.86 -1.09 -24.98
N GLU A 247 7.13 -1.72 -25.91
CA GLU A 247 5.87 -1.17 -26.41
C GLU A 247 4.69 -1.49 -25.49
N GLN A 248 4.77 -2.57 -24.71
CA GLN A 248 3.68 -2.98 -23.81
C GLN A 248 4.08 -2.80 -22.34
N TRP A 249 3.15 -2.26 -21.56
CA TRP A 249 3.30 -2.13 -20.10
C TRP A 249 3.62 -3.46 -19.43
N ALA A 250 2.98 -4.56 -19.88
CA ALA A 250 3.17 -5.91 -19.36
C ALA A 250 4.62 -6.42 -19.40
N GLU A 251 5.45 -5.89 -20.30
CA GLU A 251 6.86 -6.28 -20.46
C GLU A 251 7.77 -5.62 -19.41
N LEU A 252 7.31 -4.55 -18.75
CA LEU A 252 8.04 -3.91 -17.68
C LEU A 252 7.84 -4.67 -16.35
N PRO A 253 8.86 -4.72 -15.48
CA PRO A 253 8.69 -5.20 -14.12
C PRO A 253 7.66 -4.34 -13.36
N ALA A 254 7.06 -4.89 -12.31
CA ALA A 254 6.09 -4.19 -11.46
C ALA A 254 6.64 -2.86 -10.90
N VAL A 255 7.94 -2.84 -10.57
CA VAL A 255 8.68 -1.63 -10.20
C VAL A 255 9.94 -1.51 -11.05
N VAL A 256 9.99 -0.49 -11.90
CA VAL A 256 11.17 -0.15 -12.71
C VAL A 256 12.03 0.84 -11.92
N GLN A 257 13.33 0.58 -11.80
CA GLN A 257 14.30 1.56 -11.31
C GLN A 257 14.81 2.39 -12.49
N LEU A 258 14.36 3.64 -12.59
CA LEU A 258 14.74 4.58 -13.64
C LEU A 258 16.08 5.27 -13.33
N ASN A 259 16.38 5.48 -12.05
CA ASN A 259 17.64 6.07 -11.61
C ASN A 259 18.53 5.02 -10.89
N ALA A 260 19.66 4.67 -11.50
CA ALA A 260 20.62 3.73 -10.92
C ALA A 260 21.25 4.21 -9.59
N SER A 261 21.26 5.52 -9.34
CA SER A 261 21.79 6.13 -8.10
C SER A 261 20.74 6.34 -7.01
N ALA A 262 19.50 5.88 -7.24
CA ALA A 262 18.40 6.06 -6.30
C ALA A 262 18.71 5.47 -4.91
N ALA A 263 18.24 6.16 -3.87
CA ALA A 263 18.09 5.53 -2.57
C ALA A 263 17.11 4.35 -2.66
N PRO A 264 17.09 3.41 -1.70
CA PRO A 264 16.20 2.26 -1.77
C PRO A 264 14.72 2.64 -1.98
N PHE A 265 14.03 1.87 -2.81
CA PHE A 265 12.59 2.03 -3.07
C PHE A 265 11.75 1.99 -1.79
N CYS A 266 12.03 0.99 -0.94
CA CYS A 266 11.32 0.82 0.32
C CYS A 266 11.79 1.86 1.33
N GLY A 267 10.85 2.59 1.93
CA GLY A 267 11.09 3.57 2.99
C GLY A 267 10.54 3.09 4.33
N TYR A 268 11.09 3.61 5.43
CA TYR A 268 10.46 3.44 6.73
C TYR A 268 9.09 4.13 6.84
N ARG A 269 8.95 5.23 6.09
CA ARG A 269 7.73 6.03 5.91
C ARG A 269 7.49 6.26 4.43
N THR A 270 6.24 6.52 4.09
CA THR A 270 5.83 6.97 2.75
C THR A 270 5.18 8.34 2.82
N PHE A 271 5.39 9.12 1.78
CA PHE A 271 4.70 10.38 1.57
C PHE A 271 4.16 10.42 0.14
N SER A 272 2.90 10.80 -0.05
CA SER A 272 2.29 10.90 -1.38
C SER A 272 1.73 12.30 -1.60
N VAL A 273 2.11 12.95 -2.69
CA VAL A 273 1.50 14.22 -3.12
C VAL A 273 0.47 13.92 -4.19
N LEU A 274 -0.82 14.09 -3.85
CA LEU A 274 -1.94 13.65 -4.67
C LEU A 274 -2.93 14.78 -4.90
N ALA A 275 -3.68 14.73 -5.99
CA ALA A 275 -4.80 15.63 -6.19
C ALA A 275 -5.90 15.39 -5.12
N SER A 276 -6.63 16.41 -4.68
CA SER A 276 -7.63 16.22 -3.60
C SER A 276 -8.79 15.30 -3.99
N ARG A 277 -8.98 15.01 -5.29
CA ARG A 277 -9.92 13.98 -5.76
C ARG A 277 -9.61 12.58 -5.19
N PHE A 278 -8.36 12.33 -4.78
CA PHE A 278 -7.94 11.07 -4.16
C PHE A 278 -8.26 10.97 -2.68
N LEU A 279 -8.75 12.02 -2.02
CA LEU A 279 -9.01 12.00 -0.57
C LEU A 279 -9.94 10.83 -0.14
N PRO A 280 -11.07 10.53 -0.83
CA PRO A 280 -11.90 9.39 -0.47
C PRO A 280 -11.20 8.04 -0.70
N ILE A 281 -10.39 7.94 -1.75
CA ILE A 281 -9.60 6.75 -2.08
C ILE A 281 -8.57 6.50 -0.98
N GLU A 282 -7.82 7.52 -0.59
CA GLU A 282 -6.79 7.38 0.45
C GLU A 282 -7.39 7.18 1.86
N HIS A 283 -8.60 7.66 2.12
CA HIS A 283 -9.31 7.29 3.35
C HIS A 283 -9.65 5.79 3.38
N ALA A 284 -10.05 5.22 2.23
CA ALA A 284 -10.24 3.79 2.08
C ALA A 284 -8.91 3.02 2.19
N VAL A 285 -7.81 3.53 1.61
CA VAL A 285 -6.47 2.95 1.76
C VAL A 285 -6.07 2.85 3.24
N ARG A 286 -6.19 3.95 3.99
CA ARG A 286 -5.89 3.95 5.43
C ARG A 286 -6.75 2.95 6.21
N THR A 287 -8.02 2.81 5.84
CA THR A 287 -8.94 1.83 6.44
C THR A 287 -8.49 0.39 6.18
N ILE A 288 -8.10 0.09 4.94
CA ILE A 288 -7.58 -1.22 4.56
C ILE A 288 -6.28 -1.52 5.29
N LEU A 289 -5.31 -0.59 5.28
CA LEU A 289 -4.01 -0.75 5.94
C LEU A 289 -4.15 -0.99 7.45
N GLY A 290 -5.13 -0.36 8.10
CA GLY A 290 -5.43 -0.60 9.52
C GLY A 290 -5.91 -2.02 9.84
N GLN A 291 -6.28 -2.81 8.82
CA GLN A 291 -6.76 -4.18 8.97
C GLN A 291 -5.82 -5.21 8.32
N VAL A 292 -4.65 -4.80 7.82
CA VAL A 292 -3.66 -5.73 7.26
C VAL A 292 -2.70 -6.19 8.36
N ASN A 293 -2.68 -7.50 8.63
CA ASN A 293 -1.69 -8.09 9.52
C ASN A 293 -0.36 -8.35 8.77
N VAL A 294 0.68 -7.62 9.17
CA VAL A 294 2.04 -7.81 8.65
C VAL A 294 2.77 -8.83 9.52
N GLU A 295 3.53 -9.73 8.88
CA GLU A 295 4.35 -10.72 9.59
C GLU A 295 5.32 -10.03 10.57
N ASP A 296 5.31 -10.44 11.84
CA ASP A 296 6.15 -9.90 12.92
C ASP A 296 7.62 -9.77 12.51
N ALA A 297 8.16 -10.80 11.87
CA ALA A 297 9.56 -10.83 11.43
C ALA A 297 9.86 -9.75 10.37
N VAL A 298 8.89 -9.40 9.51
CA VAL A 298 9.01 -8.32 8.53
C VAL A 298 8.90 -6.96 9.22
N ALA A 299 7.91 -6.78 10.10
CA ALA A 299 7.72 -5.52 10.83
C ALA A 299 8.93 -5.18 11.71
N ARG A 300 9.50 -6.17 12.42
CA ARG A 300 10.70 -6.01 13.25
C ARG A 300 11.92 -5.57 12.45
N GLN A 301 12.09 -6.02 11.20
CA GLN A 301 13.22 -5.57 10.37
C GLN A 301 13.24 -4.05 10.16
N ALA A 302 12.08 -3.44 9.92
CA ALA A 302 11.99 -1.98 9.77
C ALA A 302 12.19 -1.26 11.11
N LEU A 303 11.61 -1.77 12.19
CA LEU A 303 11.76 -1.19 13.54
C LEU A 303 13.21 -1.24 14.04
N ASP A 304 13.86 -2.40 13.96
CA ASP A 304 15.23 -2.57 14.44
C ASP A 304 16.21 -1.70 13.65
N ARG A 305 16.03 -1.63 12.33
CA ARG A 305 16.92 -0.87 11.44
C ARG A 305 16.73 0.64 11.61
N SER A 306 15.49 1.12 11.69
CA SER A 306 15.21 2.54 11.94
C SER A 306 15.70 2.98 13.33
N SER A 307 15.52 2.16 14.36
CA SER A 307 16.06 2.39 15.71
C SER A 307 17.59 2.44 15.72
N GLY A 308 18.26 1.51 15.01
CA GLY A 308 19.71 1.54 14.80
C GLY A 308 20.20 2.79 14.05
N GLU A 309 19.31 3.46 13.32
CA GLU A 309 19.54 4.74 12.66
C GLU A 309 19.00 5.94 13.49
N GLY A 310 18.60 5.72 14.75
CA GLY A 310 18.14 6.77 15.66
C GLY A 310 16.80 7.40 15.29
N LEU A 311 15.96 6.68 14.53
CA LEU A 311 14.60 7.08 14.19
C LEU A 311 13.60 6.29 15.04
N VAL A 312 12.52 6.95 15.46
CA VAL A 312 11.38 6.30 16.09
C VAL A 312 10.29 6.16 15.04
N LEU A 313 9.91 4.92 14.73
CA LEU A 313 8.79 4.66 13.83
C LEU A 313 7.50 4.42 14.61
N PRO A 314 6.36 4.94 14.12
CA PRO A 314 5.05 4.53 14.62
C PRO A 314 4.89 3.01 14.59
N ALA A 315 4.29 2.46 15.64
CA ALA A 315 4.00 1.02 15.71
C ALA A 315 3.02 0.64 14.61
N GLU A 316 1.92 1.39 14.51
CA GLU A 316 0.88 1.22 13.50
C GLU A 316 1.39 1.56 12.10
N LEU A 317 1.10 0.67 11.15
CA LEU A 317 1.54 0.82 9.76
C LEU A 317 0.93 2.07 9.11
N VAL A 318 -0.35 2.32 9.38
CA VAL A 318 -1.12 3.42 8.80
C VAL A 318 -0.56 4.80 9.19
N ASP A 319 0.14 4.89 10.33
CA ASP A 319 0.79 6.11 10.81
C ASP A 319 2.16 6.36 10.16
N ARG A 320 2.65 5.41 9.35
CA ARG A 320 3.85 5.57 8.53
C ARG A 320 3.55 6.11 7.13
N VAL A 321 2.26 6.28 6.80
CA VAL A 321 1.78 6.75 5.50
C VAL A 321 1.24 8.18 5.63
N GLU A 322 1.83 9.09 4.87
CA GLU A 322 1.51 10.51 4.90
C GLU A 322 1.13 11.05 3.53
N TYR A 323 0.36 12.14 3.54
CA TYR A 323 -0.19 12.73 2.33
C TYR A 323 -0.10 14.25 2.33
N ALA A 324 0.10 14.82 1.15
CA ALA A 324 -0.30 16.18 0.84
C ALA A 324 -1.33 16.15 -0.29
N PHE A 325 -2.56 16.55 0.02
CA PHE A 325 -3.60 16.72 -0.99
C PHE A 325 -3.55 18.14 -1.55
N VAL A 326 -3.28 18.24 -2.84
CA VAL A 326 -3.15 19.53 -3.53
C VAL A 326 -4.31 19.69 -4.50
N ASN A 327 -4.92 20.87 -4.49
CA ASN A 327 -5.71 21.34 -5.61
C ASN A 327 -4.85 22.35 -6.33
N GLY A 328 -4.40 22.02 -7.53
CA GLY A 328 -3.85 23.07 -8.36
C GLY A 328 -5.01 24.00 -8.71
N VAL A 329 -4.98 25.22 -8.18
CA VAL A 329 -5.86 26.27 -8.67
C VAL A 329 -5.46 26.44 -10.13
N ALA A 330 -6.28 25.95 -11.04
CA ALA A 330 -6.20 26.40 -12.42
C ALA A 330 -6.44 27.91 -12.33
N LEU A 331 -5.36 28.70 -12.37
CA LEU A 331 -5.45 30.08 -12.77
C LEU A 331 -6.05 30.00 -14.17
N THR A 332 -7.35 30.23 -14.22
CA THR A 332 -8.13 30.37 -15.43
C THR A 332 -7.35 31.33 -16.31
N ARG A 333 -6.84 30.84 -17.44
CA ARG A 333 -6.47 31.72 -18.54
C ARG A 333 -7.73 32.12 -19.26
#